data_AF-A0A840NAJ8-F1
#
_entry.id   AF-A0A840NAJ8-F1
#
_cell.length_a   1.000
_cell.length_b   1.000
_cell.length_c   1.000
_cell.angle_alpha   90.00
_cell.angle_beta   90.00
_cell.angle_gamma   90.00
#
_symmetry.space_group_name_H-M   'P 1'
#
loop_
_entity.id
_entity.type
_entity.pdbx_description
1 polymer ?
#
loop_
_entity_poly.entity_id
_entity_poly.type
_entity_poly.pdbx_seq_one_letter_code
_entity_poly.pdbx_strand_id
1 'polypeptide(L)'
;MATQRVPPDMFRFAVGAQAEAHSAILHAFGEANEDLCTALGIDDVRSRLRAADWFDALTDEDLAERLKKLAEWGLLDVVQNHAENYRTATEYERRNLHYSLTKAGEAACAGVRHALAVLNEAGALQTAVLDALADRLTELAGLLDDPATADRRLFSAVQEVEGRLEALRTGATGFNGELQRLLRADGADLDTFHEVKAATVAYLQEFVTNLDQRTHAVVAALGRVEEHGIDELHRRALSGADLPPTAGEHATQEWLRHRRSRWDGLRSWFRPADGSTPRIDQLHAVARRAIVALLQVLDRITEARRHSSGAAADFRELARWFATADRDEDLHRLWSAAFGLGSARHAHLAHEDPELVAPSTPWAQAPRVRVSALLRSNGRTEKFARTGKVRDTSAVAALRASRARQERAELEAAWRRLATGGEVRLSSFGELEPGVFDRLLDLLGRALATREDSTGLRRACTGDGQVEIVLRDPGDARSARLRTSRGTLRGADYLVDVRLLTDSPDAEAAG
;
A
#
# COMPACT_ATOMS: atom_id res chain seq x y z
N MET A 1 -15.80 33.36 -12.51
CA MET A 1 -15.61 32.26 -13.48
C MET A 1 -16.98 31.82 -13.96
N ALA A 2 -17.30 32.02 -15.24
CA ALA A 2 -18.50 31.43 -15.81
C ALA A 2 -18.30 29.90 -15.85
N THR A 3 -19.14 29.14 -15.16
CA THR A 3 -19.14 27.68 -15.26
C THR A 3 -19.48 27.29 -16.69
N GLN A 4 -18.49 26.80 -17.43
CA GLN A 4 -18.69 26.19 -18.74
C GLN A 4 -19.62 24.99 -18.56
N ARG A 5 -20.84 25.06 -19.10
CA ARG A 5 -21.83 23.98 -18.99
C ARG A 5 -21.64 23.00 -20.12
N VAL A 6 -21.45 21.73 -19.78
CA VAL A 6 -21.49 20.62 -20.73
C VAL A 6 -22.94 20.43 -21.20
N PRO A 7 -23.21 20.32 -22.52
CA PRO A 7 -24.55 20.04 -23.01
C PRO A 7 -25.10 18.72 -22.43
N PRO A 8 -26.36 18.67 -21.97
CA PRO A 8 -26.90 17.51 -21.24
C PRO A 8 -26.93 16.23 -22.07
N ASP A 9 -27.08 16.33 -23.40
CA ASP A 9 -27.16 15.17 -24.28
C ASP A 9 -25.78 14.63 -24.71
N MET A 10 -24.67 15.35 -24.43
CA MET A 10 -23.33 15.01 -24.94
C MET A 10 -22.81 13.65 -24.44
N PHE A 11 -23.19 13.23 -23.22
CA PHE A 11 -22.80 11.94 -22.62
C PHE A 11 -23.99 10.99 -22.43
N ARG A 12 -25.13 11.29 -23.04
CA ARG A 12 -26.36 10.50 -22.86
C ARG A 12 -26.23 9.07 -23.41
N PHE A 13 -25.37 8.87 -24.40
CA PHE A 13 -25.05 7.56 -24.97
C PHE A 13 -24.42 6.59 -23.97
N ALA A 14 -23.82 7.08 -22.89
CA ALA A 14 -23.16 6.27 -21.86
C ALA A 14 -24.10 5.84 -20.72
N VAL A 15 -25.42 6.13 -20.82
CA VAL A 15 -26.39 5.88 -19.75
C VAL A 15 -27.61 5.11 -20.28
N GLY A 16 -28.10 4.12 -19.51
CA GLY A 16 -29.31 3.35 -19.79
C GLY A 16 -29.02 1.92 -20.28
N ALA A 17 -30.09 1.15 -20.54
CA ALA A 17 -30.00 -0.28 -20.89
C ALA A 17 -29.27 -0.57 -22.21
N GLN A 18 -29.05 0.45 -23.03
CA GLN A 18 -28.46 0.34 -24.37
C GLN A 18 -27.11 1.06 -24.49
N ALA A 19 -26.51 1.46 -23.35
CA ALA A 19 -25.32 2.30 -23.31
C ALA A 19 -24.09 1.65 -23.97
N GLU A 20 -23.90 0.34 -23.78
CA GLU A 20 -22.75 -0.39 -24.32
C GLU A 20 -22.73 -0.33 -25.86
N ALA A 21 -23.86 -0.58 -26.49
CA ALA A 21 -23.99 -0.55 -27.95
C ALA A 21 -23.80 0.86 -28.54
N HIS A 22 -24.37 1.89 -27.92
CA HIS A 22 -24.14 3.27 -28.39
C HIS A 22 -22.68 3.69 -28.19
N SER A 23 -22.05 3.27 -27.10
CA SER A 23 -20.63 3.55 -26.83
C SER A 23 -19.72 2.83 -27.82
N ALA A 24 -20.02 1.58 -28.18
CA ALA A 24 -19.29 0.81 -29.17
C ALA A 24 -19.40 1.44 -30.58
N ILE A 25 -20.60 1.85 -30.99
CA ILE A 25 -20.80 2.55 -32.27
C ILE A 25 -20.01 3.87 -32.29
N LEU A 26 -20.09 4.66 -31.22
CA LEU A 26 -19.39 5.94 -31.13
C LEU A 26 -17.86 5.75 -31.10
N HIS A 27 -17.36 4.69 -30.46
CA HIS A 27 -15.95 4.29 -30.52
C HIS A 27 -15.49 4.00 -31.95
N ALA A 28 -16.28 3.23 -32.72
CA ALA A 28 -15.96 2.93 -34.12
C ALA A 28 -15.88 4.19 -35.00
N PHE A 29 -16.71 5.20 -34.74
CA PHE A 29 -16.58 6.51 -35.38
C PHE A 29 -15.32 7.26 -34.92
N GLY A 30 -14.98 7.17 -33.62
CA GLY A 30 -13.74 7.73 -33.08
C GLY A 30 -12.50 7.16 -33.75
N GLU A 31 -12.40 5.84 -33.88
CA GLU A 31 -11.31 5.15 -34.57
C GLU A 31 -11.25 5.51 -36.05
N ALA A 32 -12.40 5.51 -36.74
CA ALA A 32 -12.45 5.92 -38.14
C ALA A 32 -11.94 7.35 -38.35
N ASN A 33 -12.26 8.26 -37.42
CA ASN A 33 -11.79 9.64 -37.50
C ASN A 33 -10.27 9.76 -37.30
N GLU A 34 -9.66 8.89 -36.48
CA GLU A 34 -8.19 8.80 -36.35
C GLU A 34 -7.54 8.29 -37.65
N ASP A 35 -8.21 7.37 -38.35
CA ASP A 35 -7.82 6.88 -39.68
C ASP A 35 -8.17 7.85 -40.82
N LEU A 36 -8.57 9.09 -40.51
CA LEU A 36 -8.99 10.13 -41.45
C LEU A 36 -10.21 9.75 -42.32
N CYS A 37 -10.97 8.75 -41.90
CA CYS A 37 -12.23 8.36 -42.50
C CYS A 37 -13.36 9.18 -41.88
N THR A 38 -13.75 10.27 -42.56
CA THR A 38 -14.66 11.30 -42.02
C THR A 38 -16.14 10.91 -42.05
N ALA A 39 -16.52 9.89 -42.82
CA ALA A 39 -17.90 9.45 -42.93
C ALA A 39 -17.98 7.93 -43.08
N LEU A 40 -18.94 7.30 -42.40
CA LEU A 40 -19.17 5.85 -42.42
C LEU A 40 -20.60 5.52 -42.86
N GLY A 41 -20.75 4.50 -43.70
CA GLY A 41 -22.03 3.84 -43.94
C GLY A 41 -22.34 2.77 -42.90
N ILE A 42 -23.55 2.21 -42.93
CA ILE A 42 -23.97 1.15 -42.00
C ILE A 42 -23.10 -0.12 -42.10
N ASP A 43 -22.66 -0.46 -43.32
CA ASP A 43 -21.77 -1.60 -43.59
C ASP A 43 -20.36 -1.37 -42.98
N ASP A 44 -19.86 -0.14 -43.03
CA ASP A 44 -18.55 0.23 -42.48
C ASP A 44 -18.54 0.18 -40.95
N VAL A 45 -19.61 0.68 -40.32
CA VAL A 45 -19.80 0.61 -38.86
C VAL A 45 -19.85 -0.84 -38.41
N ARG A 46 -20.59 -1.69 -39.13
CA ARG A 46 -20.68 -3.13 -38.84
C ARG A 46 -19.33 -3.83 -38.93
N SER A 47 -18.56 -3.55 -39.99
CA SER A 47 -17.24 -4.13 -40.18
C SER A 47 -16.31 -3.81 -39.00
N ARG A 48 -16.33 -2.55 -38.53
CA ARG A 48 -15.54 -2.10 -37.38
C ARG A 48 -15.99 -2.70 -36.06
N LEU A 49 -17.31 -2.78 -35.82
CA LEU A 49 -17.84 -3.46 -34.62
C LEU A 49 -17.43 -4.93 -34.54
N ARG A 50 -17.40 -5.64 -35.68
CA ARG A 50 -16.90 -7.02 -35.75
C ARG A 50 -15.41 -7.12 -35.47
N ALA A 51 -14.61 -6.17 -35.96
CA ALA A 51 -13.17 -6.15 -35.72
C ALA A 51 -12.85 -5.89 -34.23
N ALA A 52 -13.72 -5.19 -33.51
CA ALA A 52 -13.59 -4.90 -32.07
C ALA A 52 -14.20 -5.99 -31.16
N ASP A 53 -14.31 -7.24 -31.64
CA ASP A 53 -14.90 -8.40 -30.94
C ASP A 53 -16.35 -8.20 -30.46
N TRP A 54 -17.06 -7.20 -30.99
CA TRP A 54 -18.46 -6.96 -30.69
C TRP A 54 -19.35 -7.78 -31.65
N PHE A 55 -19.25 -9.11 -31.54
CA PHE A 55 -19.88 -10.09 -32.43
C PHE A 55 -21.37 -10.32 -32.13
N ASP A 56 -22.19 -10.29 -33.18
CA ASP A 56 -23.60 -10.75 -33.25
C ASP A 56 -24.66 -10.11 -32.31
N ALA A 57 -24.43 -8.90 -31.79
CA ALA A 57 -25.39 -8.24 -30.89
C ALA A 57 -26.44 -7.33 -31.57
N LEU A 58 -26.30 -6.95 -32.85
CA LEU A 58 -27.22 -5.99 -33.51
C LEU A 58 -27.68 -6.40 -34.90
N THR A 59 -29.00 -6.40 -35.10
CA THR A 59 -29.62 -6.48 -36.44
C THR A 59 -29.38 -5.18 -37.24
N ASP A 60 -29.64 -5.20 -38.55
CA ASP A 60 -29.61 -3.99 -39.40
C ASP A 60 -30.55 -2.92 -38.84
N GLU A 61 -31.75 -3.33 -38.43
CA GLU A 61 -32.77 -2.47 -37.85
C GLU A 61 -32.29 -1.86 -36.52
N ASP A 62 -31.70 -2.65 -35.63
CA ASP A 62 -31.18 -2.15 -34.34
C ASP A 62 -30.03 -1.16 -34.54
N LEU A 63 -29.13 -1.42 -35.50
CA LEU A 63 -28.01 -0.53 -35.80
C LEU A 63 -28.51 0.79 -36.38
N ALA A 64 -29.48 0.75 -37.31
CA ALA A 64 -30.09 1.94 -37.88
C ALA A 64 -30.82 2.77 -36.82
N GLU A 65 -31.54 2.14 -35.89
CA GLU A 65 -32.21 2.83 -34.79
C GLU A 65 -31.19 3.56 -33.89
N ARG A 66 -30.06 2.92 -33.57
CA ARG A 66 -29.01 3.51 -32.72
C ARG A 66 -28.26 4.65 -33.40
N LEU A 67 -27.95 4.52 -34.68
CA LEU A 67 -27.35 5.60 -35.47
C LEU A 67 -28.28 6.82 -35.52
N LYS A 68 -29.59 6.59 -35.69
CA LYS A 68 -30.59 7.65 -35.61
C LYS A 68 -30.62 8.29 -34.22
N LYS A 69 -30.53 7.52 -33.14
CA LYS A 69 -30.48 8.06 -31.77
C LYS A 69 -29.23 8.90 -31.51
N LEU A 70 -28.06 8.47 -31.99
CA LEU A 70 -26.83 9.25 -31.90
C LEU A 70 -26.90 10.56 -32.70
N ALA A 71 -27.59 10.55 -33.85
CA ALA A 71 -27.88 11.76 -34.61
C ALA A 71 -28.89 12.68 -33.90
N GLU A 72 -29.94 12.13 -33.29
CA GLU A 72 -30.91 12.87 -32.47
C GLU A 72 -30.25 13.56 -31.27
N TRP A 73 -29.20 12.96 -30.68
CA TRP A 73 -28.40 13.57 -29.61
C TRP A 73 -27.35 14.58 -30.12
N GLY A 74 -27.27 14.79 -31.44
CA GLY A 74 -26.32 15.72 -32.05
C GLY A 74 -24.87 15.26 -31.99
N LEU A 75 -24.62 13.96 -31.82
CA LEU A 75 -23.27 13.37 -31.84
C LEU A 75 -22.83 12.98 -33.25
N LEU A 76 -23.80 12.65 -34.12
CA LEU A 76 -23.58 12.34 -35.52
C LEU A 76 -24.36 13.30 -36.41
N ASP A 77 -23.74 13.71 -37.51
CA ASP A 77 -24.40 14.34 -38.65
C ASP A 77 -24.68 13.29 -39.71
N VAL A 78 -25.86 13.39 -40.34
CA VAL A 78 -26.31 12.46 -41.38
C VAL A 78 -26.35 13.18 -42.72
N VAL A 79 -25.65 12.63 -43.71
CA VAL A 79 -25.60 13.16 -45.08
C VAL A 79 -26.05 12.07 -46.04
N GLN A 80 -26.84 12.46 -47.05
CA GLN A 80 -27.21 11.54 -48.13
C GLN A 80 -26.04 11.38 -49.11
N ASN A 81 -25.72 10.14 -49.44
CA ASN A 81 -24.70 9.83 -50.43
C ASN A 81 -25.33 9.78 -51.83
N HIS A 82 -25.15 10.84 -52.60
CA HIS A 82 -25.63 10.92 -53.99
C HIS A 82 -24.64 10.33 -55.02
N ALA A 83 -23.49 9.79 -54.58
CA ALA A 83 -22.41 9.35 -55.46
C ALA A 83 -22.44 7.85 -55.82
N GLU A 84 -23.27 7.04 -55.14
CA GLU A 84 -23.38 5.60 -55.42
C GLU A 84 -24.53 5.25 -56.38
N ASN A 85 -24.29 4.25 -57.25
CA ASN A 85 -25.30 3.68 -58.14
C ASN A 85 -25.99 2.49 -57.45
N TYR A 86 -27.20 2.72 -56.94
CA TYR A 86 -28.01 1.69 -56.27
C TYR A 86 -28.77 0.83 -57.29
N ARG A 87 -28.67 -0.51 -57.19
CA ARG A 87 -29.32 -1.44 -58.15
C ARG A 87 -30.68 -1.93 -57.67
N THR A 88 -30.97 -1.80 -56.37
CA THR A 88 -32.24 -2.18 -55.75
C THR A 88 -32.70 -1.15 -54.72
N ALA A 89 -34.01 -1.11 -54.44
CA ALA A 89 -34.59 -0.23 -53.41
C ALA A 89 -34.01 -0.53 -52.02
N THR A 90 -33.75 -1.80 -51.70
CA THR A 90 -33.15 -2.22 -50.43
C THR A 90 -31.69 -1.77 -50.30
N GLU A 91 -30.91 -1.77 -51.38
CA GLU A 91 -29.54 -1.21 -51.38
C GLU A 91 -29.56 0.32 -51.20
N TYR A 92 -30.52 1.01 -51.83
CA TYR A 92 -30.71 2.45 -51.66
C TYR A 92 -31.00 2.80 -50.20
N GLU A 93 -31.99 2.15 -49.58
CA GLU A 93 -32.36 2.41 -48.18
C GLU A 93 -31.21 2.11 -47.20
N ARG A 94 -30.35 1.13 -47.50
CA ARG A 94 -29.21 0.74 -46.65
C ARG A 94 -27.98 1.64 -46.81
N ARG A 95 -27.66 2.09 -48.03
CA ARG A 95 -26.37 2.75 -48.35
C ARG A 95 -26.48 4.23 -48.68
N ASN A 96 -27.68 4.78 -48.80
CA ASN A 96 -27.89 6.20 -49.08
C ASN A 96 -27.53 7.12 -47.91
N LEU A 97 -27.32 6.60 -46.70
CA LEU A 97 -26.99 7.41 -45.52
C LEU A 97 -25.53 7.21 -45.10
N HIS A 98 -24.81 8.31 -44.98
CA HIS A 98 -23.49 8.38 -44.36
C HIS A 98 -23.55 9.21 -43.10
N TYR A 99 -22.84 8.75 -42.08
CA TYR A 99 -22.79 9.37 -40.77
C TYR A 99 -21.38 9.90 -40.52
N SER A 100 -21.27 11.08 -39.91
CA SER A 100 -19.99 11.70 -39.55
C SER A 100 -20.08 12.25 -38.14
N LEU A 101 -18.95 12.34 -37.43
CA LEU A 101 -18.94 12.94 -36.09
C LEU A 101 -19.20 14.44 -36.18
N THR A 102 -20.09 14.94 -35.33
CA THR A 102 -20.17 16.39 -35.08
C THR A 102 -19.03 16.80 -34.15
N LYS A 103 -18.76 18.11 -34.00
CA LYS A 103 -17.83 18.61 -32.96
C LYS A 103 -18.19 18.15 -31.54
N ALA A 104 -19.48 17.97 -31.27
CA ALA A 104 -19.95 17.45 -29.99
C ALA A 104 -19.66 15.95 -29.86
N GLY A 105 -19.82 15.17 -30.93
CA GLY A 105 -19.41 13.76 -31.02
C GLY A 105 -17.89 13.58 -30.83
N GLU A 106 -17.07 14.38 -31.51
CA GLU A 106 -15.61 14.37 -31.34
C GLU A 106 -15.20 14.66 -29.89
N ALA A 107 -15.79 15.70 -29.28
CA ALA A 107 -15.53 16.05 -27.89
C ALA A 107 -15.98 14.94 -26.91
N ALA A 108 -17.12 14.29 -27.19
CA ALA A 108 -17.61 13.17 -26.40
C ALA A 108 -16.68 11.94 -26.48
N CYS A 109 -16.23 11.56 -27.69
CA CYS A 109 -15.23 10.51 -27.89
C CYS A 109 -13.94 10.79 -27.13
N ALA A 110 -13.40 12.01 -27.30
CA ALA A 110 -12.18 12.43 -26.60
C ALA A 110 -12.35 12.37 -25.07
N GLY A 111 -13.51 12.81 -24.56
CA GLY A 111 -13.84 12.77 -23.14
C GLY A 111 -13.92 11.36 -22.57
N VAL A 112 -14.58 10.42 -23.26
CA VAL A 112 -14.67 9.03 -22.82
C VAL A 112 -13.32 8.33 -22.85
N ARG A 113 -12.54 8.49 -23.92
CA ARG A 113 -11.18 7.92 -23.97
C ARG A 113 -10.29 8.47 -22.86
N HIS A 114 -10.37 9.77 -22.59
CA HIS A 114 -9.63 10.37 -21.48
C HIS A 114 -10.08 9.78 -20.14
N ALA A 115 -11.38 9.62 -19.91
CA ALA A 115 -11.91 9.00 -18.70
C ALA A 115 -11.44 7.53 -18.55
N LEU A 116 -11.50 6.73 -19.62
CA LEU A 116 -11.02 5.34 -19.63
C LEU A 116 -9.51 5.24 -19.42
N ALA A 117 -8.72 6.13 -20.03
CA ALA A 117 -7.29 6.21 -19.79
C ALA A 117 -7.00 6.51 -18.31
N VAL A 118 -7.69 7.48 -17.72
CA VAL A 118 -7.56 7.81 -16.29
C VAL A 118 -8.01 6.64 -15.38
N LEU A 119 -9.02 5.86 -15.79
CA LEU A 119 -9.46 4.67 -15.06
C LEU A 119 -8.45 3.51 -15.14
N ASN A 120 -7.73 3.39 -16.26
CA ASN A 120 -6.76 2.33 -16.53
C ASN A 120 -5.31 2.70 -16.14
N GLU A 121 -5.02 3.98 -15.87
CA GLU A 121 -3.71 4.44 -15.42
C GLU A 121 -3.40 3.90 -14.01
N ALA A 122 -2.39 3.02 -13.92
CA ALA A 122 -1.70 2.77 -12.67
C ALA A 122 -0.93 4.04 -12.29
N GLY A 123 -1.25 4.64 -11.13
CA GLY A 123 -0.82 5.97 -10.70
C GLY A 123 0.64 6.05 -10.25
N ALA A 124 1.56 5.66 -11.12
CA ALA A 124 2.99 5.85 -10.93
C ALA A 124 3.42 7.25 -11.39
N LEU A 125 3.81 8.09 -10.44
CA LEU A 125 4.49 9.37 -10.70
C LEU A 125 5.89 9.16 -11.30
N GLN A 126 6.00 9.17 -12.62
CA GLN A 126 7.27 8.94 -13.30
C GLN A 126 8.28 10.06 -12.97
N THR A 127 9.31 9.75 -12.19
CA THR A 127 10.34 10.70 -11.76
C THR A 127 11.12 11.28 -12.95
N ALA A 128 11.22 10.51 -14.04
CA ALA A 128 11.84 10.91 -15.30
C ALA A 128 11.19 12.17 -15.94
N VAL A 129 9.93 12.48 -15.62
CA VAL A 129 9.26 13.68 -16.15
C VAL A 129 9.93 14.96 -15.66
N LEU A 130 10.44 14.98 -14.43
CA LEU A 130 11.14 16.15 -13.87
C LEU A 130 12.51 16.36 -14.51
N ASP A 131 13.27 15.28 -14.75
CA ASP A 131 14.55 15.36 -15.45
C ASP A 131 14.33 15.85 -16.88
N ALA A 132 13.37 15.24 -17.59
CA ALA A 132 13.01 15.68 -18.92
C ALA A 132 12.55 17.14 -18.95
N LEU A 133 11.81 17.62 -17.94
CA LEU A 133 11.41 19.02 -17.85
C LEU A 133 12.61 19.95 -17.62
N ALA A 134 13.53 19.59 -16.73
CA ALA A 134 14.75 20.34 -16.46
C ALA A 134 15.64 20.43 -17.70
N ASP A 135 15.85 19.31 -18.39
CA ASP A 135 16.63 19.24 -19.63
C ASP A 135 16.01 20.12 -20.72
N ARG A 136 14.68 20.02 -20.92
CA ARG A 136 13.98 20.85 -21.92
C ARG A 136 14.07 22.33 -21.64
N LEU A 137 13.93 22.73 -20.37
CA LEU A 137 14.06 24.12 -19.94
C LEU A 137 15.50 24.62 -20.12
N THR A 138 16.49 23.77 -19.85
CA THR A 138 17.90 24.09 -20.06
C THR A 138 18.21 24.29 -21.53
N GLU A 139 17.73 23.39 -22.38
CA GLU A 139 17.86 23.55 -23.83
C GLU A 139 17.07 24.75 -24.36
N LEU A 140 15.89 25.06 -23.80
CA LEU A 140 15.12 26.25 -24.15
C LEU A 140 15.89 27.53 -23.82
N ALA A 141 16.55 27.60 -22.66
CA ALA A 141 17.44 28.71 -22.33
C ALA A 141 18.59 28.83 -23.35
N GLY A 142 19.22 27.70 -23.72
CA GLY A 142 20.27 27.69 -24.75
C GLY A 142 19.80 28.13 -26.14
N LEU A 143 18.54 27.87 -26.50
CA LEU A 143 17.94 28.38 -27.74
C LEU A 143 17.69 29.89 -27.69
N LEU A 144 17.44 30.45 -26.51
CA LEU A 144 17.28 31.90 -26.28
C LEU A 144 18.61 32.64 -26.24
N ASP A 145 19.71 31.97 -25.85
CA ASP A 145 21.08 32.51 -25.89
C ASP A 145 21.54 32.83 -27.33
N ASP A 146 21.05 32.11 -28.33
CA ASP A 146 21.38 32.33 -29.75
C ASP A 146 20.29 33.16 -30.47
N PRO A 147 20.57 34.43 -30.84
CA PRO A 147 19.63 35.26 -31.59
C PRO A 147 19.29 34.71 -32.97
N ALA A 148 20.15 33.88 -33.57
CA ALA A 148 19.95 33.28 -34.89
C ALA A 148 19.02 32.05 -34.87
N THR A 149 18.64 31.56 -33.69
CA THR A 149 17.67 30.46 -33.56
C THR A 149 16.38 30.81 -34.29
N ALA A 150 15.85 29.87 -35.08
CA ALA A 150 14.57 30.06 -35.74
C ALA A 150 13.40 30.06 -34.75
N ASP A 151 12.48 31.02 -34.87
CA ASP A 151 11.30 31.16 -34.02
C ASP A 151 10.43 29.89 -33.93
N ARG A 152 10.34 29.12 -35.02
CA ARG A 152 9.63 27.82 -35.05
C ARG A 152 10.24 26.78 -34.08
N ARG A 153 11.56 26.80 -33.87
CA ARG A 153 12.21 25.91 -32.88
C ARG A 153 11.88 26.32 -31.45
N LEU A 154 11.80 27.62 -31.17
CA LEU A 154 11.36 28.13 -29.86
C LEU A 154 9.90 27.75 -29.59
N PHE A 155 9.02 27.87 -30.59
CA PHE A 155 7.63 27.42 -30.49
C PHE A 155 7.52 25.94 -30.12
N SER A 156 8.24 25.05 -30.82
CA SER A 156 8.26 23.62 -30.53
C SER A 156 8.78 23.34 -29.11
N ALA A 157 9.88 23.98 -28.71
CA ALA A 157 10.44 23.80 -27.37
C ALA A 157 9.47 24.26 -26.26
N VAL A 158 8.73 25.36 -26.45
CA VAL A 158 7.70 25.81 -25.51
C VAL A 158 6.57 24.78 -25.38
N GLN A 159 6.06 24.26 -26.51
CA GLN A 159 5.02 23.22 -26.51
C GLN A 159 5.48 21.95 -25.77
N GLU A 160 6.74 21.54 -25.96
CA GLU A 160 7.30 20.40 -25.25
C GLU A 160 7.41 20.63 -23.74
N VAL A 161 7.83 21.83 -23.29
CA VAL A 161 7.85 22.19 -21.85
C VAL A 161 6.45 22.08 -21.26
N GLU A 162 5.45 22.65 -21.94
CA GLU A 162 4.06 22.62 -21.48
C GLU A 162 3.47 21.21 -21.47
N GLY A 163 3.81 20.38 -22.46
CA GLY A 163 3.43 18.96 -22.49
C GLY A 163 4.02 18.17 -21.33
N ARG A 164 5.30 18.39 -21.01
CA ARG A 164 5.97 17.76 -19.86
C ARG A 164 5.38 18.22 -18.52
N LEU A 165 5.01 19.50 -18.39
CA LEU A 165 4.30 19.99 -17.21
C LEU A 165 2.90 19.35 -17.06
N GLU A 166 2.18 19.18 -18.16
CA GLU A 166 0.88 18.51 -18.13
C GLU A 166 1.01 17.05 -17.70
N ALA A 167 2.00 16.33 -18.24
CA ALA A 167 2.31 14.96 -17.83
C ALA A 167 2.63 14.87 -16.32
N LEU A 168 3.39 15.83 -15.77
CA LEU A 168 3.66 15.92 -14.34
C LEU A 168 2.36 16.13 -13.54
N ARG A 169 1.48 17.03 -14.00
CA ARG A 169 0.22 17.35 -13.33
C ARG A 169 -0.74 16.16 -13.30
N THR A 170 -0.86 15.46 -14.42
CA THR A 170 -1.67 14.24 -14.54
C THR A 170 -1.10 13.15 -13.64
N GLY A 171 0.20 12.87 -13.74
CA GLY A 171 0.88 11.88 -12.89
C GLY A 171 0.73 12.17 -11.40
N ALA A 172 0.88 13.43 -10.98
CA ALA A 172 0.73 13.82 -9.57
C ALA A 172 -0.71 13.66 -9.06
N THR A 173 -1.70 13.94 -9.91
CA THR A 173 -3.12 13.76 -9.58
C THR A 173 -3.48 12.28 -9.46
N GLY A 174 -3.05 11.46 -10.42
CA GLY A 174 -3.23 10.00 -10.40
C GLY A 174 -2.59 9.36 -9.18
N PHE A 175 -1.32 9.70 -8.92
CA PHE A 175 -0.57 9.26 -7.75
C PHE A 175 -1.29 9.60 -6.43
N ASN A 176 -1.71 10.87 -6.26
CA ASN A 176 -2.43 11.27 -5.04
C ASN A 176 -3.77 10.52 -4.91
N GLY A 177 -4.47 10.26 -6.02
CA GLY A 177 -5.70 9.45 -6.02
C GLY A 177 -5.47 8.02 -5.54
N GLU A 178 -4.44 7.36 -6.07
CA GLU A 178 -4.07 5.99 -5.67
C GLU A 178 -3.63 5.92 -4.22
N LEU A 179 -2.81 6.89 -3.79
CA LEU A 179 -2.37 7.02 -2.40
C LEU A 179 -3.55 7.15 -1.43
N GLN A 180 -4.54 7.97 -1.76
CA GLN A 180 -5.75 8.14 -0.95
C GLN A 180 -6.60 6.86 -0.92
N ARG A 181 -6.64 6.08 -2.02
CA ARG A 181 -7.31 4.76 -2.03
C ARG A 181 -6.60 3.76 -1.12
N LEU A 182 -5.27 3.67 -1.21
CA LEU A 182 -4.46 2.82 -0.34
C LEU A 182 -4.62 3.18 1.14
N LEU A 183 -4.65 4.48 1.48
CA LEU A 183 -4.82 4.94 2.86
C LEU A 183 -6.25 4.74 3.40
N ARG A 184 -7.27 4.71 2.54
CA ARG A 184 -8.67 4.48 2.94
C ARG A 184 -9.04 3.01 3.05
N ALA A 185 -8.19 2.11 2.57
CA ALA A 185 -8.41 0.66 2.62
C ALA A 185 -8.27 0.06 4.04
N ASP A 186 -8.65 0.81 5.09
CA ASP A 186 -8.64 0.45 6.52
C ASP A 186 -9.58 -0.75 6.87
N GLY A 187 -9.98 -1.58 5.89
CA GLY A 187 -10.81 -2.75 6.09
C GLY A 187 -10.80 -3.81 4.99
N ALA A 188 -9.97 -3.70 3.95
CA ALA A 188 -10.01 -4.65 2.83
C ALA A 188 -8.67 -5.39 2.65
N ASP A 189 -8.74 -6.67 2.98
CA ASP A 189 -7.91 -7.78 2.51
C ASP A 189 -6.38 -7.66 2.66
N LEU A 190 -5.85 -8.41 3.64
CA LEU A 190 -4.40 -8.55 3.87
C LEU A 190 -3.67 -9.04 2.61
N ASP A 191 -4.32 -9.84 1.77
CA ASP A 191 -3.70 -10.44 0.59
C ASP A 191 -3.52 -9.41 -0.54
N THR A 192 -4.48 -8.49 -0.72
CA THR A 192 -4.34 -7.35 -1.66
C THR A 192 -3.21 -6.40 -1.24
N PHE A 193 -3.00 -6.18 0.07
CA PHE A 193 -1.88 -5.35 0.57
C PHE A 193 -0.51 -6.04 0.40
N HIS A 194 -0.48 -7.37 0.27
CA HIS A 194 0.76 -8.13 0.09
C HIS A 194 1.32 -8.07 -1.33
N GLU A 195 0.47 -8.01 -2.36
CA GLU A 195 0.93 -7.81 -3.74
C GLU A 195 1.46 -6.37 -3.97
N VAL A 196 1.03 -5.40 -3.16
CA VAL A 196 1.52 -4.00 -3.19
C VAL A 196 2.90 -3.85 -2.52
N LYS A 197 3.53 -4.93 -2.05
CA LYS A 197 4.72 -4.87 -1.19
C LYS A 197 6.05 -4.78 -1.95
N ALA A 198 7.00 -4.10 -1.29
CA ALA A 198 8.38 -3.80 -1.72
C ALA A 198 8.48 -2.83 -2.92
N ALA A 199 7.80 -3.09 -4.04
CA ALA A 199 7.86 -2.22 -5.20
C ALA A 199 7.32 -0.81 -4.87
N THR A 200 6.12 -0.69 -4.29
CA THR A 200 5.52 0.62 -3.96
C THR A 200 6.30 1.38 -2.90
N VAL A 201 6.82 0.70 -1.88
CA VAL A 201 7.63 1.34 -0.82
C VAL A 201 9.01 1.75 -1.33
N ALA A 202 9.69 0.89 -2.08
CA ALA A 202 10.98 1.21 -2.69
C ALA A 202 10.83 2.35 -3.71
N TYR A 203 9.79 2.29 -4.53
CA TYR A 203 9.42 3.35 -5.48
C TYR A 203 9.11 4.68 -4.77
N LEU A 204 8.32 4.68 -3.70
CA LEU A 204 8.04 5.87 -2.91
C LEU A 204 9.31 6.44 -2.24
N GLN A 205 10.19 5.57 -1.76
CA GLN A 205 11.47 5.97 -1.18
C GLN A 205 12.41 6.55 -2.23
N GLU A 206 12.53 5.91 -3.40
CA GLU A 206 13.34 6.39 -4.53
C GLU A 206 12.82 7.75 -5.05
N PHE A 207 11.50 7.87 -5.18
CA PHE A 207 10.81 9.11 -5.54
C PHE A 207 11.20 10.23 -4.57
N VAL A 208 10.94 10.07 -3.26
CA VAL A 208 11.23 11.13 -2.27
C VAL A 208 12.72 11.45 -2.16
N THR A 209 13.60 10.47 -2.39
CA THR A 209 15.05 10.66 -2.24
C THR A 209 15.64 11.58 -3.31
N ASN A 210 15.19 11.46 -4.57
CA ASN A 210 15.76 12.22 -5.68
C ASN A 210 14.95 13.48 -6.04
N LEU A 211 13.73 13.62 -5.51
CA LEU A 211 12.82 14.70 -5.87
C LEU A 211 13.35 16.10 -5.51
N ASP A 212 14.03 16.26 -4.38
CA ASP A 212 14.63 17.54 -3.96
C ASP A 212 15.68 18.02 -4.99
N GLN A 213 16.54 17.11 -5.48
CA GLN A 213 17.56 17.40 -6.48
C GLN A 213 16.96 17.75 -7.84
N ARG A 214 15.98 16.96 -8.31
CA ARG A 214 15.31 17.20 -9.60
C ARG A 214 14.52 18.50 -9.59
N THR A 215 13.87 18.81 -8.47
CA THR A 215 13.17 20.09 -8.27
C THR A 215 14.14 21.27 -8.36
N HIS A 216 15.31 21.18 -7.72
CA HIS A 216 16.34 22.21 -7.85
C HIS A 216 16.81 22.41 -9.30
N ALA A 217 17.00 21.32 -10.05
CA ALA A 217 17.39 21.40 -11.45
C ALA A 217 16.33 22.13 -12.30
N VAL A 218 15.04 21.82 -12.10
CA VAL A 218 13.94 22.52 -12.78
C VAL A 218 13.89 24.00 -12.39
N VAL A 219 14.01 24.33 -11.10
CA VAL A 219 13.99 25.72 -10.61
C VAL A 219 15.14 26.53 -11.21
N ALA A 220 16.35 25.95 -11.28
CA ALA A 220 17.51 26.59 -11.87
C ALA A 220 17.33 26.82 -13.38
N ALA A 221 16.87 25.79 -14.11
CA ALA A 221 16.62 25.89 -15.55
C ALA A 221 15.50 26.90 -15.86
N LEU A 222 14.43 26.92 -15.05
CA LEU A 222 13.36 27.91 -15.15
C LEU A 222 13.89 29.33 -14.95
N GLY A 223 14.72 29.55 -13.92
CA GLY A 223 15.34 30.85 -13.65
C GLY A 223 16.16 31.38 -14.84
N ARG A 224 16.93 30.51 -15.49
CA ARG A 224 17.70 30.87 -16.70
C ARG A 224 16.79 31.32 -17.84
N VAL A 225 15.67 30.62 -18.09
CA VAL A 225 14.71 31.06 -19.13
C VAL A 225 14.09 32.42 -18.77
N GLU A 226 13.81 32.67 -17.49
CA GLU A 226 13.25 33.94 -17.03
C GLU A 226 14.20 35.14 -17.22
N GLU A 227 15.52 34.93 -17.10
CA GLU A 227 16.54 35.96 -17.31
C GLU A 227 16.52 36.54 -18.74
N HIS A 228 16.10 35.76 -19.73
CA HIS A 228 15.94 36.22 -21.12
C HIS A 228 14.66 37.02 -21.37
N GLY A 229 13.73 37.07 -20.41
CA GLY A 229 12.45 37.74 -20.53
C GLY A 229 11.36 36.85 -21.16
N ILE A 230 10.34 36.54 -20.37
CA ILE A 230 9.24 35.65 -20.77
C ILE A 230 8.35 36.25 -21.88
N ASP A 231 8.17 37.58 -21.88
CA ASP A 231 7.41 38.25 -22.93
C ASP A 231 8.10 38.12 -24.29
N GLU A 232 9.43 38.16 -24.32
CA GLU A 232 10.23 37.98 -25.53
C GLU A 232 10.14 36.53 -26.03
N LEU A 233 10.28 35.55 -25.14
CA LEU A 233 10.06 34.13 -25.46
C LEU A 233 8.69 33.92 -26.11
N HIS A 234 7.61 34.42 -25.50
CA HIS A 234 6.26 34.25 -26.03
C HIS A 234 6.05 34.96 -27.36
N ARG A 235 6.64 36.14 -27.55
CA ARG A 235 6.57 36.88 -28.82
C ARG A 235 7.26 36.13 -29.95
N ARG A 236 8.44 35.55 -29.70
CA ARG A 236 9.16 34.73 -30.68
C ARG A 236 8.44 33.41 -30.95
N ALA A 237 7.95 32.74 -29.91
CA ALA A 237 7.16 31.52 -30.07
C ALA A 237 5.86 31.76 -30.86
N LEU A 238 5.21 32.92 -30.70
CA LEU A 238 4.04 33.32 -31.49
C LEU A 238 4.38 33.47 -32.98
N SER A 239 5.52 34.12 -33.28
CA SER A 239 6.04 34.24 -34.66
C SER A 239 6.30 32.87 -35.29
N GLY A 240 6.84 31.93 -34.50
CA GLY A 240 7.08 30.54 -34.92
C GLY A 240 5.84 29.65 -35.02
N ALA A 241 4.72 30.04 -34.39
CA ALA A 241 3.48 29.26 -34.36
C ALA A 241 2.73 29.29 -35.70
N ASP A 242 3.08 30.22 -36.60
CA ASP A 242 2.54 30.31 -37.98
C ASP A 242 1.01 30.26 -38.01
N LEU A 243 0.37 31.07 -37.14
CA LEU A 243 -1.07 31.09 -37.00
C LEU A 243 -1.74 31.46 -38.34
N PRO A 244 -2.92 30.88 -38.66
CA PRO A 244 -3.60 31.17 -39.92
C PRO A 244 -3.83 32.67 -40.11
N PRO A 245 -3.64 33.22 -41.34
CA PRO A 245 -3.80 34.66 -41.61
C PRO A 245 -5.20 35.20 -41.27
N THR A 246 -6.21 34.34 -41.23
CA THR A 246 -7.61 34.66 -40.93
C THR A 246 -7.92 34.77 -39.43
N ALA A 247 -6.97 34.47 -38.55
CA ALA A 247 -7.20 34.41 -37.11
C ALA A 247 -7.39 35.81 -36.46
N GLY A 248 -6.88 36.87 -37.07
CA GLY A 248 -7.01 38.26 -36.61
C GLY A 248 -6.32 38.56 -35.27
N GLU A 249 -6.34 39.83 -34.84
CA GLU A 249 -5.66 40.28 -33.61
C GLU A 249 -6.18 39.61 -32.33
N HIS A 250 -7.48 39.27 -32.31
CA HIS A 250 -8.10 38.62 -31.15
C HIS A 250 -7.52 37.24 -30.87
N ALA A 251 -7.28 36.42 -31.90
CA ALA A 251 -6.69 35.09 -31.74
C ALA A 251 -5.24 35.16 -31.25
N THR A 252 -4.47 36.14 -31.73
CA THR A 252 -3.11 36.40 -31.24
C THR A 252 -3.09 36.76 -29.75
N GLN A 253 -4.00 37.64 -29.32
CA GLN A 253 -4.11 38.02 -27.91
C GLN A 253 -4.57 36.85 -27.02
N GLU A 254 -5.49 36.02 -27.51
CA GLU A 254 -5.91 34.80 -26.80
C GLU A 254 -4.74 33.80 -26.68
N TRP A 255 -3.97 33.60 -27.76
CA TRP A 255 -2.79 32.74 -27.76
C TRP A 255 -1.76 33.19 -26.71
N LEU A 256 -1.42 34.49 -26.68
CA LEU A 256 -0.48 35.04 -25.70
C LEU A 256 -1.02 34.97 -24.27
N ARG A 257 -2.32 35.18 -24.05
CA ARG A 257 -2.96 35.01 -22.73
C ARG A 257 -2.87 33.55 -22.27
N HIS A 258 -3.17 32.60 -23.15
CA HIS A 258 -3.07 31.19 -22.85
C HIS A 258 -1.64 30.78 -22.47
N ARG A 259 -0.62 31.21 -23.23
CA ARG A 259 0.79 30.90 -22.90
C ARG A 259 1.27 31.55 -21.62
N ARG A 260 0.88 32.80 -21.34
CA ARG A 260 1.12 33.43 -20.03
C ARG A 260 0.50 32.62 -18.89
N SER A 261 -0.76 32.19 -19.03
CA SER A 261 -1.41 31.34 -18.03
C SER A 261 -0.71 29.99 -17.84
N ARG A 262 -0.20 29.36 -18.90
CA ARG A 262 0.55 28.10 -18.82
C ARG A 262 1.90 28.29 -18.12
N TRP A 263 2.60 29.39 -18.42
CA TRP A 263 3.85 29.77 -17.76
C TRP A 263 3.67 30.11 -16.28
N ASP A 264 2.61 30.84 -15.93
CA ASP A 264 2.23 31.08 -14.53
C ASP A 264 1.87 29.78 -13.81
N GLY A 265 1.28 28.82 -14.54
CA GLY A 265 1.11 27.44 -14.07
C GLY A 265 2.46 26.78 -13.72
N LEU A 266 3.44 26.85 -14.61
CA LEU A 266 4.80 26.35 -14.38
C LEU A 266 5.45 27.03 -13.16
N ARG A 267 5.36 28.35 -13.06
CA ARG A 267 5.82 29.12 -11.89
C ARG A 267 5.14 28.65 -10.60
N SER A 268 3.83 28.50 -10.58
CA SER A 268 3.11 28.06 -9.37
C SER A 268 3.56 26.68 -8.88
N TRP A 269 4.08 25.83 -9.77
CA TRP A 269 4.58 24.51 -9.41
C TRP A 269 5.95 24.55 -8.74
N PHE A 270 6.86 25.40 -9.23
CA PHE A 270 8.28 25.36 -8.84
C PHE A 270 8.79 26.65 -8.17
N ARG A 271 8.29 27.82 -8.56
CA ARG A 271 8.72 29.13 -8.08
C ARG A 271 7.55 30.15 -8.11
N PRO A 272 6.59 30.08 -7.18
CA PRO A 272 5.45 31.00 -7.14
C PRO A 272 5.89 32.45 -6.99
N ALA A 273 5.30 33.35 -7.77
CA ALA A 273 5.66 34.78 -7.75
C ALA A 273 5.21 35.51 -6.48
N ASP A 274 4.20 34.97 -5.79
CA ASP A 274 3.62 35.51 -4.56
C ASP A 274 4.36 35.05 -3.29
N GLY A 275 5.42 34.25 -3.42
CA GLY A 275 6.17 33.67 -2.30
C GLY A 275 5.43 32.55 -1.57
N SER A 276 4.30 32.07 -2.11
CA SER A 276 3.62 30.88 -1.58
C SER A 276 4.47 29.62 -1.73
N THR A 277 4.12 28.58 -0.98
CA THR A 277 4.82 27.29 -1.07
C THR A 277 4.60 26.65 -2.45
N PRO A 278 5.67 26.31 -3.20
CA PRO A 278 5.58 25.62 -4.48
C PRO A 278 4.71 24.36 -4.40
N ARG A 279 3.91 24.08 -5.44
CA ARG A 279 3.04 22.87 -5.45
C ARG A 279 3.86 21.58 -5.38
N ILE A 280 5.09 21.58 -5.91
CA ILE A 280 5.98 20.42 -5.82
C ILE A 280 6.35 20.09 -4.37
N ASP A 281 6.51 21.09 -3.50
CA ASP A 281 6.79 20.90 -2.07
C ASP A 281 5.55 20.33 -1.34
N GLN A 282 4.35 20.76 -1.74
CA GLN A 282 3.10 20.20 -1.21
C GLN A 282 2.97 18.72 -1.58
N LEU A 283 3.30 18.35 -2.83
CA LEU A 283 3.36 16.97 -3.27
C LEU A 283 4.39 16.16 -2.46
N HIS A 284 5.56 16.74 -2.21
CA HIS A 284 6.59 16.20 -1.31
C HIS A 284 6.04 15.88 0.09
N ALA A 285 5.31 16.83 0.68
CA ALA A 285 4.73 16.70 2.02
C ALA A 285 3.60 15.66 2.08
N VAL A 286 2.80 15.54 1.01
CA VAL A 286 1.77 14.49 0.88
C VAL A 286 2.42 13.11 0.77
N ALA A 287 3.41 12.95 -0.11
CA ALA A 287 4.13 11.69 -0.29
C ALA A 287 4.81 11.23 1.01
N ARG A 288 5.53 12.12 1.72
CA ARG A 288 6.17 11.79 3.00
C ARG A 288 5.17 11.35 4.06
N ARG A 289 4.04 12.05 4.21
CA ARG A 289 2.99 11.66 5.16
C ARG A 289 2.41 10.28 4.85
N ALA A 290 2.20 9.99 3.58
CA ALA A 290 1.65 8.71 3.17
C ALA A 290 2.64 7.56 3.34
N ILE A 291 3.94 7.77 3.12
CA ILE A 291 4.97 6.76 3.45
C ILE A 291 4.90 6.40 4.94
N VAL A 292 4.84 7.41 5.82
CA VAL A 292 4.72 7.17 7.27
C VAL A 292 3.45 6.40 7.60
N ALA A 293 2.31 6.78 7.02
CA ALA A 293 1.04 6.09 7.25
C ALA A 293 1.07 4.65 6.74
N LEU A 294 1.64 4.38 5.56
CA LEU A 294 1.82 3.04 5.02
C LEU A 294 2.73 2.18 5.90
N LEU A 295 3.83 2.75 6.43
CA LEU A 295 4.70 2.04 7.37
C LEU A 295 3.96 1.71 8.67
N GLN A 296 3.13 2.60 9.19
CA GLN A 296 2.31 2.34 10.39
C GLN A 296 1.27 1.24 10.16
N VAL A 297 0.66 1.19 8.98
CA VAL A 297 -0.25 0.10 8.58
C VAL A 297 0.52 -1.22 8.51
N LEU A 298 1.71 -1.22 7.91
CA LEU A 298 2.56 -2.41 7.82
C LEU A 298 3.01 -2.91 9.20
N ASP A 299 3.38 -2.02 10.11
CA ASP A 299 3.73 -2.36 11.49
C ASP A 299 2.52 -3.00 12.20
N ARG A 300 1.32 -2.42 12.04
CA ARG A 300 0.07 -2.96 12.61
C ARG A 300 -0.24 -4.37 12.09
N ILE A 301 -0.08 -4.59 10.79
CA ILE A 301 -0.26 -5.91 10.15
C ILE A 301 0.78 -6.92 10.67
N THR A 302 2.03 -6.48 10.81
CA THR A 302 3.12 -7.34 11.29
C THR A 302 2.89 -7.73 12.76
N GLU A 303 2.41 -6.79 13.57
CA GLU A 303 2.09 -7.00 14.99
C GLU A 303 0.90 -7.96 15.16
N ALA A 304 -0.14 -7.81 14.35
CA ALA A 304 -1.29 -8.72 14.31
C ALA A 304 -0.89 -10.15 13.88
N ARG A 305 0.18 -10.30 13.07
CA ARG A 305 0.70 -11.60 12.67
C ARG A 305 1.62 -12.24 13.72
N ARG A 306 2.32 -11.42 14.52
CA ARG A 306 3.21 -11.89 15.59
C ARG A 306 2.46 -12.26 16.87
N HIS A 307 1.30 -11.67 17.12
CA HIS A 307 0.46 -11.97 18.28
C HIS A 307 -0.88 -12.57 17.80
N SER A 308 -1.02 -13.90 17.92
CA SER A 308 -2.25 -14.62 17.57
C SER A 308 -3.49 -14.19 18.39
N SER A 309 -3.29 -13.40 19.45
CA SER A 309 -4.34 -12.76 20.23
C SER A 309 -4.00 -11.28 20.44
N GLY A 310 -4.75 -10.40 19.77
CA GLY A 310 -4.64 -8.95 19.98
C GLY A 310 -5.51 -8.52 21.17
N ALA A 311 -5.16 -7.39 21.82
CA ALA A 311 -5.93 -6.88 22.96
C ALA A 311 -7.44 -6.75 22.69
N ALA A 312 -7.83 -6.40 21.45
CA ALA A 312 -9.24 -6.33 21.07
C ALA A 312 -9.92 -7.72 20.96
N ALA A 313 -9.19 -8.77 20.58
CA ALA A 313 -9.68 -10.15 20.62
C ALA A 313 -9.79 -10.63 22.07
N ASP A 314 -8.78 -10.34 22.89
CA ASP A 314 -8.75 -10.68 24.31
C ASP A 314 -9.91 -10.03 25.08
N PHE A 315 -10.19 -8.74 24.83
CA PHE A 315 -11.33 -8.06 25.45
C PHE A 315 -12.68 -8.61 24.98
N ARG A 316 -12.81 -9.06 23.72
CA ARG A 316 -14.03 -9.72 23.24
C ARG A 316 -14.23 -11.10 23.88
N GLU A 317 -13.16 -11.85 24.05
CA GLU A 317 -13.20 -13.13 24.76
C GLU A 317 -13.56 -12.92 26.23
N LEU A 318 -12.93 -11.94 26.89
CA LEU A 318 -13.21 -11.57 28.26
C LEU A 318 -14.67 -11.12 28.44
N ALA A 319 -15.20 -10.32 27.52
CA ALA A 319 -16.61 -9.92 27.52
C ALA A 319 -17.55 -11.12 27.38
N ARG A 320 -17.20 -12.10 26.54
CA ARG A 320 -17.96 -13.37 26.45
C ARG A 320 -17.93 -14.13 27.76
N TRP A 321 -16.77 -14.25 28.42
CA TRP A 321 -16.68 -14.89 29.74
C TRP A 321 -17.50 -14.17 30.81
N PHE A 322 -17.50 -12.83 30.82
CA PHE A 322 -18.37 -12.04 31.71
C PHE A 322 -19.86 -12.28 31.43
N ALA A 323 -20.25 -12.38 30.15
CA ALA A 323 -21.64 -12.61 29.77
C ALA A 323 -22.16 -14.02 30.14
N THR A 324 -21.26 -15.01 30.23
CA THR A 324 -21.61 -16.41 30.54
C THR A 324 -21.39 -16.80 32.01
N ALA A 325 -20.86 -15.92 32.85
CA ALA A 325 -20.61 -16.25 34.25
C ALA A 325 -21.90 -16.17 35.07
N ASP A 326 -22.23 -17.25 35.78
CA ASP A 326 -23.53 -17.44 36.42
C ASP A 326 -23.71 -16.65 37.74
N ARG A 327 -22.62 -16.40 38.46
CA ARG A 327 -22.65 -15.80 39.80
C ARG A 327 -21.78 -14.55 39.86
N ASP A 328 -22.24 -13.57 40.64
CA ASP A 328 -21.54 -12.31 40.87
C ASP A 328 -20.11 -12.51 41.42
N GLU A 329 -19.94 -13.54 42.26
CA GLU A 329 -18.63 -13.97 42.76
C GLU A 329 -17.66 -14.41 41.65
N ASP A 330 -18.16 -15.04 40.59
CA ASP A 330 -17.36 -15.50 39.46
C ASP A 330 -16.97 -14.31 38.55
N LEU A 331 -17.84 -13.31 38.42
CA LEU A 331 -17.51 -12.04 37.76
C LEU A 331 -16.35 -11.33 38.48
N HIS A 332 -16.41 -11.25 39.82
CA HIS A 332 -15.33 -10.67 40.62
C HIS A 332 -14.01 -11.45 40.51
N ARG A 333 -14.06 -12.79 40.48
CA ARG A 333 -12.86 -13.63 40.25
C ARG A 333 -12.28 -13.42 38.86
N LEU A 334 -13.13 -13.37 37.83
CA LEU A 334 -12.73 -13.13 36.45
C LEU A 334 -12.07 -11.75 36.30
N TRP A 335 -12.66 -10.71 36.91
CA TRP A 335 -12.11 -9.37 36.94
C TRP A 335 -10.75 -9.32 37.65
N SER A 336 -10.63 -9.95 38.83
CA SER A 336 -9.38 -10.02 39.57
C SER A 336 -8.27 -10.74 38.80
N ALA A 337 -8.61 -11.81 38.07
CA ALA A 337 -7.66 -12.59 37.30
C ALA A 337 -7.21 -11.88 36.01
N ALA A 338 -8.15 -11.28 35.27
CA ALA A 338 -7.87 -10.61 33.99
C ALA A 338 -7.07 -9.31 34.17
N PHE A 339 -7.35 -8.55 35.24
CA PHE A 339 -6.72 -7.24 35.47
C PHE A 339 -5.65 -7.25 36.56
N GLY A 340 -5.36 -8.42 37.15
CA GLY A 340 -4.28 -8.56 38.11
C GLY A 340 -4.46 -7.74 39.38
N LEU A 341 -5.69 -7.67 39.92
CA LEU A 341 -5.99 -6.98 41.18
C LEU A 341 -5.45 -7.70 42.44
N GLY A 342 -4.61 -8.73 42.25
CA GLY A 342 -3.85 -9.34 43.33
C GLY A 342 -2.80 -8.38 43.89
N SER A 343 -2.28 -8.72 45.08
CA SER A 343 -1.13 -7.99 45.62
C SER A 343 0.07 -8.13 44.67
N ALA A 344 0.57 -7.04 44.09
CA ALA A 344 1.83 -7.06 43.35
C ALA A 344 2.99 -7.37 44.32
N ARG A 345 3.79 -8.41 44.02
CA ARG A 345 4.97 -8.77 44.80
C ARG A 345 6.23 -8.37 44.03
N HIS A 346 7.04 -7.49 44.60
CA HIS A 346 8.28 -7.00 43.98
C HIS A 346 9.48 -7.79 44.50
N ALA A 347 9.70 -8.99 43.96
CA ALA A 347 10.77 -9.90 44.42
C ALA A 347 12.20 -9.46 44.04
N HIS A 348 12.35 -8.42 43.21
CA HIS A 348 13.64 -7.89 42.76
C HIS A 348 14.15 -6.72 43.61
N LEU A 349 13.33 -6.19 44.52
CA LEU A 349 13.71 -5.08 45.39
C LEU A 349 14.43 -5.66 46.61
N ALA A 350 15.61 -5.13 46.89
CA ALA A 350 16.38 -5.45 48.08
C ALA A 350 16.05 -4.49 49.23
N HIS A 351 16.33 -4.92 50.46
CA HIS A 351 16.42 -3.99 51.59
C HIS A 351 17.58 -3.01 51.35
N GLU A 352 17.43 -1.77 51.82
CA GLU A 352 18.51 -0.77 51.77
C GLU A 352 19.77 -1.27 52.49
N ASP A 353 19.58 -2.07 53.54
CA ASP A 353 20.65 -2.76 54.25
C ASP A 353 20.32 -4.27 54.35
N PRO A 354 21.01 -5.11 53.56
CA PRO A 354 20.79 -6.56 53.56
C PRO A 354 21.36 -7.30 54.78
N GLU A 355 22.19 -6.65 55.61
CA GLU A 355 22.78 -7.28 56.80
C GLU A 355 21.84 -7.24 58.03
N LEU A 356 20.82 -6.37 58.00
CA LEU A 356 19.80 -6.27 59.06
C LEU A 356 18.80 -7.43 59.07
N VAL A 357 18.71 -8.20 57.97
CA VAL A 357 17.81 -9.35 57.85
C VAL A 357 18.65 -10.61 57.73
N ALA A 358 18.52 -11.51 58.71
CA ALA A 358 19.26 -12.78 58.66
C ALA A 358 18.85 -13.58 57.41
N PRO A 359 19.79 -14.25 56.71
CA PRO A 359 19.48 -15.06 55.53
C PRO A 359 18.48 -16.19 55.77
N SER A 360 18.30 -16.61 57.03
CA SER A 360 17.35 -17.63 57.45
C SER A 360 15.96 -17.09 57.81
N THR A 361 15.76 -15.77 57.79
CA THR A 361 14.46 -15.16 58.14
C THR A 361 13.41 -15.54 57.09
N PRO A 362 12.29 -16.18 57.49
CA PRO A 362 11.21 -16.48 56.56
C PRO A 362 10.66 -15.19 55.93
N TRP A 363 10.43 -15.19 54.62
CA TRP A 363 9.96 -14.00 53.90
C TRP A 363 8.71 -13.36 54.52
N ALA A 364 7.76 -14.16 55.01
CA ALA A 364 6.54 -13.64 55.66
C ALA A 364 6.81 -12.82 56.94
N GLN A 365 7.99 -12.99 57.56
CA GLN A 365 8.42 -12.33 58.79
C GLN A 365 9.51 -11.28 58.55
N ALA A 366 10.06 -11.19 57.33
CA ALA A 366 11.00 -10.16 56.95
C ALA A 366 10.30 -8.79 56.84
N PRO A 367 10.99 -7.68 57.17
CA PRO A 367 10.43 -6.34 56.99
C PRO A 367 10.03 -6.09 55.51
N ARG A 368 9.10 -5.16 55.26
CA ARG A 368 8.64 -4.85 53.90
C ARG A 368 9.65 -3.97 53.18
N VAL A 369 9.93 -4.25 51.90
CA VAL A 369 10.70 -3.35 51.02
C VAL A 369 9.83 -2.17 50.56
N ARG A 370 10.39 -0.96 50.51
CA ARG A 370 9.68 0.22 50.00
C ARG A 370 9.59 0.14 48.48
N VAL A 371 8.37 0.18 47.95
CA VAL A 371 8.12 0.27 46.50
C VAL A 371 7.92 1.75 46.16
N SER A 372 8.76 2.29 45.29
CA SER A 372 8.56 3.65 44.77
C SER A 372 7.30 3.70 43.91
N ALA A 373 6.29 4.47 44.34
CA ALA A 373 5.02 4.67 43.63
C ALA A 373 5.12 5.83 42.62
N LEU A 374 6.24 5.94 41.90
CA LEU A 374 6.34 6.88 40.79
C LEU A 374 5.48 6.36 39.62
N LEU A 375 4.26 6.87 39.51
CA LEU A 375 3.49 6.81 38.27
C LEU A 375 4.37 7.42 37.16
N ARG A 376 4.70 6.62 36.15
CA ARG A 376 5.44 7.06 34.98
C ARG A 376 4.65 8.14 34.24
N SER A 377 4.91 9.40 34.53
CA SER A 377 4.44 10.53 33.75
C SER A 377 5.54 11.03 32.82
N ASN A 378 6.05 10.17 31.92
CA ASN A 378 6.68 10.52 30.63
C ASN A 378 7.36 9.29 30.01
N GLY A 379 6.92 8.90 28.81
CA GLY A 379 7.71 8.05 27.93
C GLY A 379 8.96 8.81 27.49
N ARG A 380 10.15 8.27 27.76
CA ARG A 380 11.38 8.82 27.19
C ARG A 380 11.37 8.52 25.70
N THR A 381 11.18 9.54 24.88
CA THR A 381 11.44 9.47 23.44
C THR A 381 12.94 9.25 23.26
N GLU A 382 13.34 8.09 22.77
CA GLU A 382 14.72 7.87 22.36
C GLU A 382 15.03 8.82 21.20
N LYS A 383 16.01 9.69 21.39
CA LYS A 383 16.54 10.53 20.32
C LYS A 383 17.45 9.66 19.46
N PHE A 384 16.99 9.29 18.27
CA PHE A 384 17.85 8.70 17.25
C PHE A 384 18.87 9.75 16.81
N ALA A 385 20.13 9.55 17.21
CA ALA A 385 21.27 10.22 16.61
C ALA A 385 21.66 9.49 15.31
N ARG A 386 22.24 10.25 14.38
CA ARG A 386 22.72 9.84 13.05
C ARG A 386 23.39 8.46 13.08
N THR A 387 23.04 7.59 12.14
CA THR A 387 23.64 6.27 11.97
C THR A 387 25.15 6.40 11.78
N GLY A 388 25.91 5.91 12.76
CA GLY A 388 27.36 5.76 12.62
C GLY A 388 27.68 4.77 11.50
N LYS A 389 28.82 4.97 10.84
CA LYS A 389 29.36 4.06 9.82
C LYS A 389 29.34 2.62 10.36
N VAL A 390 28.78 1.68 9.59
CA VAL A 390 28.69 0.26 9.96
C VAL A 390 30.11 -0.22 10.28
N ARG A 391 30.34 -0.52 11.56
CA ARG A 391 31.60 -1.05 12.06
C ARG A 391 31.75 -2.45 11.48
N ASP A 392 32.97 -2.88 11.15
CA ASP A 392 33.21 -4.26 10.76
C ASP A 392 32.79 -5.19 11.92
N THR A 393 31.69 -5.91 11.74
CA THR A 393 31.11 -6.82 12.72
C THR A 393 31.51 -8.27 12.49
N SER A 394 32.44 -8.57 11.56
CA SER A 394 32.84 -9.94 11.24
C SER A 394 33.27 -10.74 12.48
N ALA A 395 34.13 -10.14 13.32
CA ALA A 395 34.57 -10.75 14.58
C ALA A 395 33.43 -10.90 15.62
N VAL A 396 32.50 -9.93 15.68
CA VAL A 396 31.34 -9.98 16.59
C VAL A 396 30.33 -11.04 16.13
N ALA A 397 30.12 -11.15 14.81
CA ALA A 397 29.26 -12.15 14.20
C ALA A 397 29.83 -13.56 14.41
N ALA A 398 31.13 -13.76 14.22
CA ALA A 398 31.79 -15.05 14.48
C ALA A 398 31.69 -15.47 15.96
N LEU A 399 31.90 -14.54 16.90
CA LEU A 399 31.74 -14.82 18.33
C LEU A 399 30.28 -15.16 18.69
N ARG A 400 29.30 -14.44 18.13
CA ARG A 400 27.88 -14.73 18.32
C ARG A 400 27.48 -16.08 17.73
N ALA A 401 27.98 -16.43 16.54
CA ALA A 401 27.73 -17.73 15.92
C ALA A 401 28.35 -18.89 16.73
N SER A 402 29.51 -18.68 17.34
CA SER A 402 30.11 -19.67 18.25
C SER A 402 29.28 -19.87 19.52
N ARG A 403 28.82 -18.78 20.15
CA ARG A 403 27.97 -18.85 21.34
C ARG A 403 26.62 -19.50 21.04
N ALA A 404 25.97 -19.13 19.94
CA ALA A 404 24.71 -19.73 19.53
C ALA A 404 24.83 -21.24 19.27
N ARG A 405 25.96 -21.71 18.70
CA ARG A 405 26.22 -23.15 18.54
C ARG A 405 26.38 -23.86 19.89
N GLN A 406 27.09 -23.24 20.84
CA GLN A 406 27.25 -23.80 22.17
C GLN A 406 25.91 -23.86 22.93
N GLU A 407 25.13 -22.78 22.90
CA GLU A 407 23.80 -22.70 23.53
C GLU A 407 22.83 -23.75 22.94
N ARG A 408 22.85 -23.96 21.62
CA ARG A 408 22.08 -25.03 20.97
C ARG A 408 22.52 -26.42 21.43
N ALA A 409 23.82 -26.69 21.51
CA ALA A 409 24.33 -27.98 21.97
C ALA A 409 23.97 -28.25 23.44
N GLU A 410 24.02 -27.22 24.30
CA GLU A 410 23.59 -27.32 25.70
C GLU A 410 22.08 -27.56 25.81
N LEU A 411 21.27 -26.90 24.96
CA LEU A 411 19.82 -27.10 24.89
C LEU A 411 19.46 -28.53 24.47
N GLU A 412 20.06 -29.03 23.38
CA GLU A 412 19.84 -30.39 22.91
C GLU A 412 20.29 -31.44 23.94
N ALA A 413 21.39 -31.20 24.65
CA ALA A 413 21.85 -32.09 25.71
C ALA A 413 20.89 -32.11 26.91
N ALA A 414 20.31 -30.95 27.27
CA ALA A 414 19.29 -30.87 28.32
C ALA A 414 18.01 -31.62 27.91
N TRP A 415 17.56 -31.47 26.66
CA TRP A 415 16.39 -32.20 26.17
C TRP A 415 16.61 -33.71 26.09
N ARG A 416 17.80 -34.16 25.68
CA ARG A 416 18.18 -35.58 25.72
C ARG A 416 18.17 -36.16 27.14
N ARG A 417 18.47 -35.36 28.17
CA ARG A 417 18.38 -35.80 29.58
C ARG A 417 16.95 -35.84 30.11
N LEU A 418 16.04 -35.05 29.53
CA LEU A 418 14.62 -35.03 29.90
C LEU A 418 13.78 -36.03 29.13
N ALA A 419 14.25 -36.49 27.97
CA ALA A 419 13.57 -37.47 27.15
C ALA A 419 13.32 -38.77 27.94
N THR A 420 12.08 -39.23 27.92
CA THR A 420 11.66 -40.45 28.59
C THR A 420 11.36 -41.50 27.53
N GLY A 421 11.79 -42.75 27.75
CA GLY A 421 11.50 -43.87 26.84
C GLY A 421 10.04 -44.38 26.95
N GLY A 422 9.10 -43.51 27.32
CA GLY A 422 7.72 -43.83 27.69
C GLY A 422 7.28 -43.15 28.99
N GLU A 423 6.06 -43.47 29.43
CA GLU A 423 5.43 -42.86 30.61
C GLU A 423 6.19 -43.19 31.91
N VAL A 424 6.72 -42.17 32.58
CA VAL A 424 7.37 -42.27 33.89
C VAL A 424 6.73 -41.31 34.90
N ARG A 425 6.98 -41.53 36.19
CA ARG A 425 6.51 -40.60 37.23
C ARG A 425 7.39 -39.37 37.29
N LEU A 426 6.81 -38.20 37.55
CA LEU A 426 7.58 -36.97 37.76
C LEU A 426 8.62 -37.13 38.89
N SER A 427 8.33 -37.92 39.92
CA SER A 427 9.30 -38.22 40.99
C SER A 427 10.56 -38.96 40.51
N SER A 428 10.54 -39.64 39.36
CA SER A 428 11.68 -40.44 38.88
C SER A 428 12.85 -39.59 38.41
N PHE A 429 12.64 -38.32 38.07
CA PHE A 429 13.71 -37.41 37.71
C PHE A 429 14.63 -37.08 38.90
N GLY A 430 14.12 -37.16 40.14
CA GLY A 430 14.91 -37.07 41.37
C GLY A 430 15.73 -35.78 41.51
N GLU A 431 16.99 -35.81 41.09
CA GLU A 431 17.93 -34.69 41.17
C GLU A 431 18.25 -34.17 39.77
N LEU A 432 18.04 -32.87 39.55
CA LEU A 432 18.24 -32.20 38.26
C LEU A 432 19.19 -31.03 38.38
N GLU A 433 20.01 -30.84 37.34
CA GLU A 433 20.80 -29.63 37.16
C GLU A 433 19.87 -28.42 36.93
N PRO A 434 20.18 -27.21 37.44
CA PRO A 434 19.29 -26.05 37.31
C PRO A 434 18.84 -25.75 35.88
N GLY A 435 19.74 -25.81 34.90
CA GLY A 435 19.40 -25.57 33.49
C GLY A 435 18.41 -26.61 32.93
N VAL A 436 18.58 -27.89 33.28
CA VAL A 436 17.67 -28.97 32.88
C VAL A 436 16.32 -28.85 33.59
N PHE A 437 16.33 -28.45 34.87
CA PHE A 437 15.13 -28.22 35.65
C PHE A 437 14.27 -27.06 35.09
N ASP A 438 14.89 -25.95 34.68
CA ASP A 438 14.18 -24.81 34.07
C ASP A 438 13.45 -25.26 32.77
N ARG A 439 14.06 -26.16 32.00
CA ARG A 439 13.48 -26.73 30.78
C ARG A 439 12.30 -27.67 31.07
N LEU A 440 12.40 -28.49 32.11
CA LEU A 440 11.28 -29.32 32.57
C LEU A 440 10.11 -28.45 33.03
N LEU A 441 10.37 -27.34 33.74
CA LEU A 441 9.34 -26.41 34.17
C LEU A 441 8.63 -25.73 32.99
N ASP A 442 9.35 -25.34 31.94
CA ASP A 442 8.74 -24.78 30.72
C ASP A 442 7.78 -25.79 30.07
N LEU A 443 8.21 -27.05 29.90
CA LEU A 443 7.35 -28.11 29.36
C LEU A 443 6.12 -28.38 30.22
N LEU A 444 6.30 -28.52 31.55
CA LEU A 444 5.18 -28.73 32.48
C LEU A 444 4.21 -27.56 32.47
N GLY A 445 4.72 -26.33 32.44
CA GLY A 445 3.90 -25.11 32.36
C GLY A 445 3.04 -25.09 31.10
N ARG A 446 3.62 -25.45 29.95
CA ARG A 446 2.88 -25.56 28.68
C ARG A 446 1.81 -26.65 28.74
N ALA A 447 2.15 -27.85 29.21
CA ALA A 447 1.21 -28.97 29.31
C ALA A 447 0.04 -28.65 30.25
N LEU A 448 0.31 -28.03 31.40
CA LEU A 448 -0.72 -27.66 32.38
C LEU A 448 -1.61 -26.49 31.93
N ALA A 449 -1.11 -25.65 31.02
CA ALA A 449 -1.92 -24.60 30.39
C ALA A 449 -2.91 -25.16 29.34
N THR A 450 -2.62 -26.34 28.77
CA THR A 450 -3.54 -27.03 27.85
C THR A 450 -4.68 -27.72 28.63
N ARG A 451 -5.89 -27.70 28.06
CA ARG A 451 -7.02 -28.50 28.56
C ARG A 451 -6.76 -30.00 28.37
N GLU A 452 -7.33 -30.80 29.27
CA GLU A 452 -7.35 -32.25 29.10
C GLU A 452 -8.19 -32.64 27.87
N ASP A 453 -7.68 -33.60 27.10
CA ASP A 453 -8.45 -34.22 26.03
C ASP A 453 -9.48 -35.23 26.59
N SER A 454 -10.27 -35.85 25.70
CA SER A 454 -11.29 -36.84 26.08
C SER A 454 -10.70 -38.10 26.73
N THR A 455 -9.38 -38.29 26.69
CA THR A 455 -8.66 -39.39 27.33
C THR A 455 -8.00 -38.99 28.66
N GLY A 456 -8.17 -37.73 29.08
CA GLY A 456 -7.57 -37.18 30.31
C GLY A 456 -6.08 -36.83 30.16
N LEU A 457 -5.57 -36.78 28.93
CA LEU A 457 -4.18 -36.43 28.64
C LEU A 457 -4.05 -34.93 28.34
N ARG A 458 -2.92 -34.36 28.72
CA ARG A 458 -2.50 -33.01 28.31
C ARG A 458 -1.27 -33.13 27.43
N ARG A 459 -1.30 -32.46 26.28
CA ARG A 459 -0.19 -32.45 25.32
C ARG A 459 0.28 -31.03 25.07
N ALA A 460 1.58 -30.87 24.97
CA ALA A 460 2.18 -29.61 24.55
C ALA A 460 3.53 -29.83 23.87
N CYS A 461 3.91 -28.89 23.01
CA CYS A 461 5.21 -28.88 22.36
C CYS A 461 6.02 -27.62 22.72
N THR A 462 7.34 -27.71 22.59
CA THR A 462 8.23 -26.54 22.59
C THR A 462 7.91 -25.61 21.41
N GLY A 463 8.35 -24.35 21.49
CA GLY A 463 8.01 -23.34 20.47
C GLY A 463 8.60 -23.63 19.08
N ASP A 464 9.66 -24.44 19.03
CA ASP A 464 10.29 -24.97 17.82
C ASP A 464 9.72 -26.33 17.39
N GLY A 465 8.75 -26.90 18.12
CA GLY A 465 8.10 -28.16 17.79
C GLY A 465 8.94 -29.43 17.97
N GLN A 466 10.17 -29.31 18.46
CA GLN A 466 11.12 -30.43 18.52
C GLN A 466 10.92 -31.37 19.72
N VAL A 467 10.21 -30.92 20.76
CA VAL A 467 9.97 -31.72 21.96
C VAL A 467 8.50 -31.70 22.31
N GLU A 468 7.92 -32.88 22.47
CA GLU A 468 6.55 -33.09 22.97
C GLU A 468 6.59 -33.56 24.42
N ILE A 469 5.67 -33.05 25.24
CA ILE A 469 5.36 -33.58 26.56
C ILE A 469 3.89 -34.04 26.60
N VAL A 470 3.68 -35.25 27.11
CA VAL A 470 2.37 -35.80 27.44
C VAL A 470 2.29 -35.93 28.95
N LEU A 471 1.25 -35.38 29.55
CA LEU A 471 1.04 -35.36 31.00
C LEU A 471 -0.31 -35.98 31.36
N ARG A 472 -0.33 -36.81 32.40
CA ARG A 472 -1.54 -37.44 32.94
C ARG A 472 -1.54 -37.41 34.46
N ASP A 473 -2.67 -37.05 35.07
CA ASP A 473 -2.86 -37.20 36.51
C ASP A 473 -3.25 -38.65 36.84
N PRO A 474 -2.45 -39.41 37.61
CA PRO A 474 -2.84 -40.75 38.03
C PRO A 474 -3.97 -40.79 39.07
N GLY A 475 -4.34 -39.65 39.67
CA GLY A 475 -5.43 -39.56 40.65
C GLY A 475 -5.12 -40.20 42.01
N ASP A 476 -3.86 -40.55 42.28
CA ASP A 476 -3.43 -41.26 43.48
C ASP A 476 -2.94 -40.35 44.63
N ALA A 477 -3.07 -39.03 44.45
CA ALA A 477 -2.68 -37.98 45.38
C ALA A 477 -1.22 -38.05 45.88
N ARG A 478 -0.33 -38.72 45.15
CA ARG A 478 1.10 -38.76 45.49
C ARG A 478 1.79 -37.44 45.12
N SER A 479 2.88 -37.16 45.83
CA SER A 479 3.66 -35.94 45.63
C SER A 479 5.06 -36.24 45.12
N ALA A 480 5.43 -35.61 43.99
CA ALA A 480 6.79 -35.65 43.45
C ALA A 480 7.69 -34.68 44.22
N ARG A 481 8.98 -35.04 44.32
CA ARG A 481 10.03 -34.20 44.89
C ARG A 481 11.21 -34.13 43.95
N LEU A 482 11.47 -32.94 43.39
CA LEU A 482 12.62 -32.67 42.52
C LEU A 482 13.63 -31.80 43.26
N ARG A 483 14.88 -32.24 43.32
CA ARG A 483 15.98 -31.50 43.97
C ARG A 483 16.88 -30.86 42.93
N THR A 484 17.32 -29.65 43.22
CA THR A 484 18.38 -28.94 42.49
C THR A 484 19.35 -28.35 43.49
N SER A 485 20.52 -27.89 43.04
CA SER A 485 21.45 -27.14 43.88
C SER A 485 20.87 -25.83 44.44
N ARG A 486 19.74 -25.35 43.89
CA ARG A 486 19.04 -24.12 44.32
C ARG A 486 17.86 -24.36 45.25
N GLY A 487 17.45 -25.62 45.49
CA GLY A 487 16.31 -25.93 46.34
C GLY A 487 15.53 -27.17 45.91
N THR A 488 14.31 -27.34 46.44
CA THR A 488 13.47 -28.51 46.18
C THR A 488 12.07 -28.09 45.75
N LEU A 489 11.60 -28.59 44.60
CA LEU A 489 10.21 -28.47 44.15
C LEU A 489 9.38 -29.65 44.68
N ARG A 490 8.17 -29.36 45.15
CA ARG A 490 7.15 -30.37 45.50
C ARG A 490 5.86 -30.06 44.77
N GLY A 491 5.20 -31.10 44.25
CA GLY A 491 3.94 -30.99 43.52
C GLY A 491 3.25 -32.34 43.39
N ALA A 492 2.16 -32.41 42.62
CA ALA A 492 1.53 -33.68 42.29
C ALA A 492 2.46 -34.56 41.43
N ASP A 493 2.44 -35.86 41.68
CA ASP A 493 3.30 -36.84 41.02
C ASP A 493 2.69 -37.32 39.69
N TYR A 494 2.64 -36.41 38.72
CA TYR A 494 2.11 -36.69 37.40
C TYR A 494 2.89 -37.79 36.68
N LEU A 495 2.18 -38.47 35.77
CA LEU A 495 2.80 -39.33 34.77
C LEU A 495 3.17 -38.47 33.56
N VAL A 496 4.44 -38.56 33.16
CA VAL A 496 5.08 -37.70 32.16
C VAL A 496 5.71 -38.58 31.09
N ASP A 497 5.48 -38.25 29.83
CA ASP A 497 6.23 -38.78 28.69
C ASP A 497 6.77 -37.62 27.84
N VAL A 498 8.09 -37.45 27.79
CA VAL A 498 8.81 -36.43 27.03
C VAL A 498 9.50 -37.07 25.83
N ARG A 499 9.14 -36.65 24.63
CA ARG A 499 9.66 -37.22 23.38
C ARG A 499 10.39 -36.16 22.56
N LEU A 500 11.55 -36.53 22.02
CA LEU A 500 12.24 -35.75 20.99
C LEU A 500 11.63 -36.11 19.64
N LEU A 501 11.02 -35.13 19.00
CA LEU A 501 10.50 -35.23 17.64
C LEU A 501 11.64 -34.85 16.69
N THR A 502 12.53 -35.80 16.39
CA THR A 502 13.51 -35.61 15.32
C THR A 502 12.80 -35.54 13.97
N ASP A 503 13.19 -34.57 13.12
CA ASP A 503 12.74 -34.45 11.72
C ASP A 503 12.69 -35.84 11.05
N SER A 504 11.50 -36.27 10.64
CA SER A 504 11.34 -37.38 9.71
C SER A 504 12.04 -37.01 8.39
N PRO A 505 12.86 -37.90 7.80
CA PRO A 505 13.60 -37.63 6.56
C PRO A 505 12.73 -37.66 5.28
N ASP A 506 11.45 -37.28 5.34
CA ASP A 506 10.51 -37.37 4.21
C ASP A 506 10.23 -36.00 3.53
N ALA A 507 11.04 -34.97 3.80
CA ALA A 507 10.89 -33.64 3.20
C ALA A 507 12.01 -33.25 2.22
N GLU A 508 12.68 -34.22 1.58
CA GLU A 508 13.68 -33.97 0.52
C GLU A 508 13.21 -34.39 -0.90
N ALA A 509 11.90 -34.57 -1.08
CA ALA A 509 11.29 -34.86 -2.38
C ALA A 509 10.11 -33.92 -2.72
N ALA A 510 10.31 -32.60 -2.59
CA ALA A 510 9.58 -31.55 -3.32
C ALA A 510 10.12 -30.17 -2.93
N GLY A 511 10.95 -29.58 -3.78
CA GLY A 511 11.49 -28.23 -3.62
C GLY A 511 12.63 -27.94 -4.57
#